data_AF-A0A9W5PLL4-F1
#
_entry.id   AF-A0A9W5PLL4-F1
#
_cell.length_a   1.000
_cell.length_b   1.000
_cell.length_c   1.000
_cell.angle_alpha   90.00
_cell.angle_beta   90.00
_cell.angle_gamma   90.00
#
_symmetry.space_group_name_H-M   'P 1'
#
loop_
_entity.id
_entity.type
_entity.pdbx_description
1 polymer ?
#
loop_
_entity_poly.entity_id
_entity_poly.type
_entity_poly.pdbx_seq_one_letter_code
_entity_poly.pdbx_strand_id
1 'polypeptide(L)'
;MLGARVKTLRKEMKLTQQALGDKVGLKKSAISQIENGNNAPSNEVLHKMTDVFSVTADYLLGRSEHKNLTMDESSEIKKEMLEMAGKIEKLDSSKQETILNMMKNILEQASKL
;
A
#
# COMPACT_ATOMS: atom_id res chain seq x y z
N MET A 1 -10.07 7.58 4.17
CA MET A 1 -10.29 8.55 3.07
C MET A 1 -8.97 9.15 2.61
N LEU A 2 -8.84 9.51 1.33
CA LEU A 2 -7.57 9.91 0.67
C LEU A 2 -6.76 10.94 1.46
N GLY A 3 -7.40 12.02 1.93
CA GLY A 3 -6.70 13.09 2.68
C GLY A 3 -5.97 12.58 3.92
N ALA A 4 -6.57 11.64 4.65
CA ALA A 4 -5.94 11.01 5.80
C ALA A 4 -4.72 10.18 5.41
N ARG A 5 -4.78 9.42 4.30
CA ARG A 5 -3.64 8.63 3.79
C ARG A 5 -2.49 9.53 3.33
N VAL A 6 -2.80 10.60 2.59
CA VAL A 6 -1.80 11.61 2.19
C VAL A 6 -1.11 12.22 3.41
N LYS A 7 -1.88 12.61 4.43
CA LYS A 7 -1.35 13.17 5.68
C LYS A 7 -0.45 12.18 6.42
N THR A 8 -0.85 10.90 6.49
CA THR A 8 -0.06 9.84 7.13
C THR A 8 1.25 9.64 6.38
N LEU A 9 1.22 9.40 5.07
CA LEU A 9 2.43 9.18 4.26
C LEU A 9 3.39 10.38 4.31
N ARG A 10 2.85 11.60 4.23
CA ARG A 10 3.66 12.82 4.38
C ARG A 10 4.42 12.83 5.71
N LYS A 11 3.74 12.46 6.80
CA LYS A 11 4.35 12.42 8.13
C LYS A 11 5.37 11.28 8.27
N GLU A 12 5.09 10.10 7.72
CA GLU A 12 6.04 8.98 7.67
C GLU A 12 7.35 9.40 6.98
N MET A 13 7.26 10.17 5.90
CA MET A 13 8.42 10.74 5.19
C MET A 13 8.98 12.01 5.84
N LYS A 14 8.45 12.46 6.99
CA LYS A 14 8.87 13.67 7.72
C LYS A 14 8.81 14.96 6.88
N LEU A 15 7.90 15.03 5.90
CA LEU A 15 7.72 16.20 5.04
C LEU A 15 6.79 17.23 5.69
N THR A 16 7.09 18.52 5.52
CA THR A 16 6.12 19.59 5.80
C THR A 16 5.07 19.65 4.69
N GLN A 17 3.91 20.27 4.94
CA GLN A 17 2.90 20.47 3.88
C GLN A 17 3.44 21.31 2.72
N GLN A 18 4.33 22.28 2.99
CA GLN A 18 5.00 23.04 1.94
C GLN A 18 5.95 22.14 1.13
N ALA A 19 6.78 21.33 1.80
CA ALA A 19 7.72 20.43 1.11
C ALA A 19 7.02 19.38 0.23
N LEU A 20 5.86 18.85 0.65
CA LEU A 20 5.04 18.03 -0.22
C LEU A 20 4.47 18.85 -1.39
N GLY A 21 3.99 20.05 -1.11
CA GLY A 21 3.51 20.99 -2.12
C GLY A 21 4.53 21.25 -3.22
N ASP A 22 5.77 21.55 -2.84
CA ASP A 22 6.87 21.82 -3.77
C ASP A 22 7.15 20.61 -4.68
N LYS A 23 7.04 19.39 -4.15
CA LYS A 23 7.23 18.14 -4.93
C LYS A 23 6.11 17.88 -5.93
N VAL A 24 4.87 18.28 -5.62
CA VAL A 24 3.70 17.99 -6.48
C VAL A 24 3.18 19.21 -7.25
N GLY A 25 3.87 20.36 -7.14
CA GLY A 25 3.51 21.61 -7.82
C GLY A 25 2.34 22.35 -7.19
N LEU A 26 2.14 22.23 -5.87
CA LEU A 26 1.05 22.85 -5.12
C LEU A 26 1.55 23.77 -4.00
N LYS A 27 0.73 24.76 -3.64
CA LYS A 27 0.95 25.58 -2.45
C LYS A 27 0.62 24.79 -1.17
N LYS A 28 1.25 25.11 -0.03
CA LYS A 28 0.92 24.53 1.29
C LYS A 28 -0.58 24.51 1.60
N SER A 29 -1.31 25.59 1.26
CA SER A 29 -2.76 25.68 1.51
C SER A 29 -3.54 24.61 0.76
N ALA A 30 -3.19 24.32 -0.50
CA ALA A 30 -3.83 23.26 -1.28
C ALA A 30 -3.59 21.87 -0.68
N ILE A 31 -2.36 21.59 -0.24
CA ILE A 31 -2.05 20.34 0.49
C ILE A 31 -2.89 20.22 1.77
N SER A 32 -3.03 21.31 2.54
CA SER A 32 -3.87 21.32 3.74
C SER A 32 -5.34 21.01 3.41
N GLN A 33 -5.90 21.60 2.34
CA GLN A 33 -7.27 21.31 1.91
C GLN A 33 -7.45 19.85 1.49
N ILE A 34 -6.47 19.27 0.78
CA ILE A 34 -6.48 17.85 0.40
C ILE A 34 -6.42 16.94 1.64
N GLU A 35 -5.50 17.21 2.58
CA GLU A 35 -5.33 16.41 3.79
C GLU A 35 -6.57 16.41 4.70
N ASN A 36 -7.32 17.51 4.69
CA ASN A 36 -8.55 17.65 5.46
C ASN A 36 -9.80 17.17 4.70
N GLY A 37 -9.66 16.75 3.44
CA GLY A 37 -10.76 16.25 2.61
C GLY A 37 -11.66 17.34 2.02
N ASN A 38 -11.25 18.61 2.11
CA ASN A 38 -12.01 19.75 1.60
C ASN A 38 -11.81 19.95 0.08
N ASN A 39 -10.76 19.37 -0.50
CA ASN A 39 -10.52 19.42 -1.93
C ASN A 39 -9.89 18.10 -2.41
N ALA A 40 -10.20 17.69 -3.64
CA ALA A 40 -9.57 16.53 -4.28
C ALA A 40 -8.34 16.98 -5.10
N PRO A 41 -7.27 16.17 -5.17
CA PRO A 41 -6.19 16.41 -6.11
C PRO A 41 -6.68 16.22 -7.55
N SER A 42 -6.05 16.92 -8.51
CA SER A 42 -6.19 16.55 -9.92
C SER A 42 -5.51 15.20 -10.19
N ASN A 43 -5.81 14.57 -11.34
CA ASN A 43 -5.15 13.31 -11.72
C ASN A 43 -3.62 13.46 -11.81
N GLU A 44 -3.13 14.58 -12.33
CA GLU A 44 -1.70 14.87 -12.41
C GLU A 44 -1.06 14.96 -11.02
N VAL A 45 -1.71 15.67 -10.08
CA VAL A 45 -1.23 15.77 -8.70
C VAL A 45 -1.28 14.41 -8.00
N LEU A 46 -2.36 13.64 -8.20
CA LEU A 46 -2.49 12.29 -7.65
C LEU A 46 -1.34 11.40 -8.14
N HIS A 47 -0.98 11.48 -9.42
CA HIS A 47 0.12 10.69 -9.97
C HIS A 47 1.48 11.12 -9.39
N LYS A 48 1.73 12.43 -9.24
CA LYS A 48 2.93 12.90 -8.54
C LYS A 48 2.97 12.43 -7.08
N MET A 49 1.82 12.37 -6.41
CA MET A 49 1.72 11.83 -5.05
C MET A 49 2.03 10.33 -4.99
N THR A 50 1.55 9.53 -5.94
CA THR A 50 1.89 8.10 -6.02
C THR A 50 3.40 7.89 -6.14
N ASP A 51 4.06 8.71 -6.97
CA ASP A 51 5.51 8.63 -7.17
C ASP A 51 6.28 9.06 -5.91
N VAL A 52 5.92 10.19 -5.31
CA VAL A 52 6.57 10.72 -4.10
C VAL A 52 6.49 9.74 -2.94
N PHE A 53 5.33 9.09 -2.76
CA PHE A 53 5.11 8.15 -1.66
C PHE A 53 5.51 6.72 -2.02
N SER A 54 5.82 6.45 -3.29
CA SER A 54 6.07 5.10 -3.82
C SER A 54 4.93 4.13 -3.49
N VAL A 55 3.69 4.56 -3.70
CA VAL A 55 2.46 3.80 -3.45
C VAL A 55 1.55 3.79 -4.68
N THR A 56 0.59 2.87 -4.75
CA THR A 56 -0.40 2.85 -5.83
C THR A 56 -1.50 3.88 -5.63
N ALA A 57 -2.14 4.29 -6.74
CA ALA A 57 -3.33 5.14 -6.68
C ALA A 57 -4.47 4.45 -5.93
N ASP A 58 -4.61 3.12 -6.06
CA ASP A 58 -5.59 2.33 -5.31
C ASP A 58 -5.39 2.44 -3.81
N TYR A 59 -4.13 2.43 -3.34
CA TYR A 59 -3.84 2.72 -1.95
C TYR A 59 -4.23 4.14 -1.58
N LEU A 60 -3.83 5.17 -2.32
CA LEU A 60 -4.18 6.55 -1.94
C LEU A 60 -5.70 6.79 -1.92
N LEU A 61 -6.43 6.19 -2.85
CA LEU A 61 -7.88 6.32 -2.97
C LEU A 61 -8.67 5.46 -1.97
N GLY A 62 -8.01 4.56 -1.23
CA GLY A 62 -8.69 3.69 -0.27
C GLY A 62 -9.34 2.44 -0.88
N ARG A 63 -8.87 2.03 -2.07
CA ARG A 63 -9.32 0.82 -2.78
C ARG A 63 -8.49 -0.43 -2.46
N SER A 64 -7.30 -0.23 -1.91
CA SER A 64 -6.39 -1.29 -1.46
C SER A 64 -5.78 -0.92 -0.11
N GLU A 65 -5.58 -1.88 0.78
CA GLU A 65 -4.77 -1.68 2.00
C GLU A 65 -3.27 -1.86 1.75
N HIS A 66 -2.90 -2.40 0.59
CA HIS A 66 -1.50 -2.61 0.21
C HIS A 66 -0.95 -1.34 -0.42
N LYS A 67 0.11 -0.76 0.20
CA LYS A 67 0.78 0.45 -0.30
C LYS A 67 1.24 0.29 -1.75
N ASN A 68 1.79 -0.87 -2.10
CA ASN A 68 2.56 -1.06 -3.34
C ASN A 68 1.95 -2.09 -4.29
N LEU A 69 0.70 -2.50 -4.05
CA LEU A 69 -0.03 -3.39 -4.96
C LEU A 69 -1.28 -2.65 -5.46
N THR A 70 -1.52 -2.75 -6.76
CA THR A 70 -2.80 -2.44 -7.37
C THR A 70 -3.85 -3.47 -6.91
N MET A 71 -5.13 -3.15 -7.10
CA MET A 71 -6.18 -4.13 -6.85
C MET A 71 -5.99 -5.41 -7.66
N ASP A 72 -5.61 -5.28 -8.94
CA ASP A 72 -5.42 -6.41 -9.84
C ASP A 72 -4.26 -7.29 -9.37
N GLU A 73 -3.10 -6.71 -9.04
CA GLU A 73 -1.95 -7.46 -8.50
C GLU A 73 -2.30 -8.17 -7.17
N SER A 74 -3.03 -7.49 -6.27
CA SER A 74 -3.49 -8.10 -5.02
C SER A 74 -4.44 -9.27 -5.28
N SER A 75 -5.28 -9.17 -6.31
CA SER A 75 -6.22 -10.23 -6.69
C SER A 75 -5.51 -11.45 -7.28
N GLU A 76 -4.49 -11.23 -8.13
CA GLU A 76 -3.70 -12.30 -8.72
C GLU A 76 -2.87 -13.03 -7.66
N ILE A 77 -2.22 -12.32 -6.75
CA ILE A 77 -1.49 -12.96 -5.62
C ILE A 77 -2.45 -13.84 -4.80
N LYS A 78 -3.66 -13.35 -4.50
CA LYS A 78 -4.66 -14.12 -3.74
C LYS A 78 -5.08 -15.39 -4.49
N LYS A 79 -5.26 -15.29 -5.81
CA LYS A 79 -5.60 -16.43 -6.66
C LYS A 79 -4.47 -17.45 -6.69
N GLU A 80 -3.22 -17.03 -6.91
CA GLU A 80 -2.06 -17.91 -6.87
C GLU A 80 -1.92 -18.61 -5.51
N MET A 81 -2.12 -17.89 -4.40
CA MET A 81 -2.10 -18.49 -3.06
C MET A 81 -3.16 -19.60 -2.88
N LEU A 82 -4.38 -19.39 -3.39
CA LEU A 82 -5.45 -20.39 -3.36
C LEU A 82 -5.09 -21.63 -4.20
N GLU A 83 -4.52 -21.43 -5.39
CA GLU A 83 -4.06 -22.53 -6.23
C GLU A 83 -2.91 -23.32 -5.59
N MET A 84 -1.97 -22.62 -4.95
CA MET A 84 -0.89 -23.25 -4.19
C MET A 84 -1.42 -24.06 -3.02
N ALA A 85 -2.40 -23.53 -2.27
CA ALA A 85 -3.01 -24.27 -1.16
C ALA A 85 -3.59 -25.62 -1.62
N GLY A 86 -4.30 -25.63 -2.75
CA GLY A 86 -4.83 -26.87 -3.34
C GLY A 86 -3.74 -27.84 -3.85
N LYS A 87 -2.57 -27.34 -4.25
CA LYS A 87 -1.40 -28.18 -4.59
C LYS A 87 -0.75 -28.76 -3.34
N ILE A 88 -0.62 -27.96 -2.27
CA ILE A 88 -0.04 -28.36 -0.99
C ILE A 88 -0.86 -29.48 -0.35
N GLU A 89 -2.18 -29.40 -0.40
CA GLU A 89 -3.10 -30.42 0.14
C GLU A 89 -2.86 -31.82 -0.47
N LYS A 90 -2.39 -31.88 -1.72
CA LYS A 90 -2.11 -33.14 -2.43
C LYS A 90 -0.72 -33.71 -2.15
N LEU A 91 0.13 -32.99 -1.42
CA LEU A 91 1.46 -33.46 -1.03
C LEU A 91 1.39 -34.39 0.19
N ASP A 92 2.45 -35.15 0.43
CA ASP A 92 2.59 -35.93 1.65
C ASP A 92 2.74 -35.04 2.89
N SER A 93 2.38 -35.59 4.05
CA SER A 93 2.33 -34.86 5.32
C SER A 93 3.66 -34.22 5.72
N SER A 94 4.80 -34.86 5.38
CA SER A 94 6.13 -34.31 5.70
C SER A 94 6.42 -33.03 4.92
N LYS A 95 6.08 -33.00 3.61
CA LYS A 95 6.19 -31.79 2.80
C LYS A 95 5.22 -30.70 3.26
N GLN A 96 3.98 -31.08 3.59
CA GLN A 96 2.98 -30.13 4.11
C GLN A 96 3.47 -29.45 5.40
N GLU A 97 3.99 -30.23 6.35
CA GLU A 97 4.51 -29.72 7.61
C GLU A 97 5.74 -28.82 7.40
N THR A 98 6.63 -29.20 6.47
CA THR A 98 7.79 -28.38 6.10
C THR A 98 7.35 -27.01 5.58
N ILE A 99 6.38 -26.97 4.66
CA ILE A 99 5.85 -25.72 4.09
C ILE A 99 5.17 -24.89 5.18
N LEU A 100 4.36 -25.51 6.05
CA LEU A 100 3.69 -24.81 7.14
C LEU A 100 4.69 -24.14 8.09
N ASN A 101 5.77 -24.81 8.43
CA ASN A 101 6.81 -24.26 9.30
C ASN A 101 7.57 -23.11 8.62
N MET A 102 7.85 -23.20 7.31
CA MET A 102 8.42 -22.09 6.55
C MET A 102 7.50 -20.86 6.58
N MET A 103 6.19 -21.05 6.37
CA MET A 103 5.21 -19.95 6.41
C MET A 103 5.14 -19.30 7.80
N LYS A 104 5.08 -20.11 8.87
CA LYS A 104 5.09 -19.60 10.26
C LYS A 104 6.32 -18.75 10.55
N ASN A 105 7.50 -19.20 10.13
CA ASN A 105 8.75 -18.48 10.34
C ASN A 105 8.75 -17.11 9.65
N ILE A 106 8.20 -17.02 8.43
CA ILE A 106 8.09 -15.74 7.70
C ILE A 106 7.14 -14.78 8.44
N LEU A 107 5.98 -15.27 8.89
CA LEU A 107 4.99 -14.44 9.60
C LEU A 107 5.53 -13.92 10.93
N GLU A 108 6.31 -14.72 11.64
CA GLU A 108 6.91 -14.30 12.91
C GLU A 108 7.97 -13.19 12.72
N GLN A 109 8.73 -13.23 11.62
CA GLN A 109 9.68 -12.18 11.28
C GLN A 109 8.99 -10.86 10.91
N ALA A 110 7.89 -10.92 10.17
CA ALA A 110 7.10 -9.73 9.80
C ALA A 110 6.43 -9.05 11.01
N SER A 111 6.16 -9.79 12.08
CA SER A 111 5.52 -9.28 13.32
C SER A 111 6.48 -8.55 14.26
N LYS A 112 7.79 -8.67 14.04
CA LYS A 112 8.86 -8.08 14.87
C LYS A 112 9.38 -6.74 14.33
N LEU A 113 8.80 -6.24 13.24
CA LEU A 113 9.06 -4.94 12.61
C LEU A 113 7.94 -3.95 12.93
#